data_AF-A0A371FBK7-F1
#
_entry.id   AF-A0A371FBK7-F1
#
_cell.length_a   1.000
_cell.length_b   1.000
_cell.length_c   1.000
_cell.angle_alpha   90.00
_cell.angle_beta   90.00
_cell.angle_gamma   90.00
#
_symmetry.space_group_name_H-M   'P 1'
#
loop_
_entity.id
_entity.type
_entity.pdbx_description
1 polymer ?
#
loop_
_entity_poly.entity_id
_entity_poly.type
_entity_poly.pdbx_seq_one_letter_code
_entity_poly.pdbx_strand_id
1 'polypeptide(L)'
;MEAFLETLDLWEAIEEDYDVLLLPDNLTIAQIKRQRKKNKKGKGKDICVCFTHVPQVKHDKLDKKTIPSIFMGYNLVSKAYKVYHPQNGKMTITKDVYFNEDQQWD
;
A
#
# COMPACT_ATOMS: atom_id res chain seq x y z
N MET A 1 -10.15 -32.40 -5.87
CA MET A 1 -9.13 -31.33 -5.74
C MET A 1 -9.92 -30.07 -5.45
N GLU A 2 -10.33 -29.95 -4.20
CA GLU A 2 -11.39 -29.05 -3.75
C GLU A 2 -10.75 -27.86 -3.03
N ALA A 3 -11.32 -26.68 -3.28
CA ALA A 3 -11.22 -25.44 -2.51
C ALA A 3 -9.86 -24.72 -2.44
N PHE A 4 -9.52 -23.98 -3.50
CA PHE A 4 -8.59 -22.82 -3.44
C PHE A 4 -9.34 -21.48 -3.57
N LEU A 5 -10.67 -21.48 -3.48
CA LEU A 5 -11.54 -20.37 -3.94
C LEU A 5 -12.59 -19.91 -2.90
N GLU A 6 -12.29 -19.91 -1.60
CA GLU A 6 -13.34 -19.60 -0.61
C GLU A 6 -12.95 -18.71 0.58
N THR A 7 -11.88 -17.92 0.51
CA THR A 7 -11.55 -17.05 1.67
C THR A 7 -11.07 -15.64 1.31
N LEU A 8 -11.37 -15.16 0.10
CA LEU A 8 -11.16 -13.75 -0.27
C LEU A 8 -12.40 -12.88 -0.04
N ASP A 9 -13.46 -13.44 0.54
CA ASP A 9 -14.76 -12.80 0.77
C ASP A 9 -15.00 -12.42 2.24
N LEU A 10 -13.95 -11.98 2.96
CA LEU A 10 -14.07 -11.52 4.34
C LEU A 10 -13.18 -10.30 4.63
N TRP A 11 -13.15 -9.36 3.69
CA TRP A 11 -12.53 -8.03 3.87
C TRP A 11 -13.54 -6.89 3.65
N GLU A 12 -14.83 -7.21 3.79
CA GLU A 12 -15.90 -6.23 3.89
C GLU A 12 -16.62 -6.49 5.22
N ALA A 13 -16.61 -5.49 6.09
CA ALA A 13 -17.32 -5.46 7.37
C ALA A 13 -16.83 -6.47 8.44
N ILE A 14 -16.03 -5.99 9.39
CA ILE A 14 -16.15 -6.17 10.86
C ILE A 14 -15.10 -5.20 11.45
N GLU A 15 -15.35 -3.91 11.23
CA GLU A 15 -15.17 -2.92 12.31
C GLU A 15 -16.29 -3.22 13.31
N GLU A 16 -15.97 -3.27 14.61
CA GLU A 16 -16.84 -3.60 15.75
C GLU A 16 -17.08 -5.09 16.05
N ASP A 17 -16.96 -5.42 17.34
CA ASP A 17 -17.19 -6.73 17.98
C ASP A 17 -16.08 -7.79 17.89
N TYR A 18 -14.91 -7.48 18.45
CA TYR A 18 -14.17 -8.50 19.19
C TYR A 18 -13.83 -7.93 20.57
N ASP A 19 -14.58 -8.33 21.58
CA ASP A 19 -14.16 -8.18 22.97
C ASP A 19 -12.82 -8.91 23.14
N VAL A 20 -11.76 -8.13 23.29
CA VAL A 20 -10.42 -8.64 23.58
C VAL A 20 -10.48 -9.24 24.98
N LEU A 21 -10.60 -10.57 25.05
CA LEU A 21 -10.45 -11.32 26.29
C LEU A 21 -9.10 -10.97 26.92
N LEU A 22 -9.15 -10.13 27.96
CA LEU A 22 -8.02 -9.80 28.81
C LEU A 22 -7.56 -11.06 29.52
N LEU A 23 -6.35 -11.56 29.22
CA LEU A 23 -5.54 -12.40 30.12
C LEU A 23 -4.12 -12.59 29.55
N PRO A 24 -3.12 -12.90 30.38
CA PRO A 24 -2.74 -12.33 31.66
C PRO A 24 -1.40 -11.55 31.53
N ASP A 25 -1.02 -10.92 32.63
CA ASP A 25 0.06 -9.96 32.75
C ASP A 25 1.44 -10.34 32.19
N ASN A 26 2.12 -9.26 31.81
CA ASN A 26 3.55 -8.95 31.95
C ASN A 26 4.60 -9.70 31.12
N LEU A 27 4.48 -9.63 29.78
CA LEU A 27 5.69 -9.56 28.93
C LEU A 27 6.39 -8.22 29.16
N THR A 28 7.44 -8.23 29.99
CA THR A 28 8.17 -7.08 30.54
C THR A 28 8.28 -5.93 29.53
N ILE A 29 7.87 -4.72 29.92
CA ILE A 29 7.90 -3.47 29.13
C ILE A 29 9.21 -3.28 28.34
N ALA A 30 10.32 -3.81 28.84
CA ALA A 30 11.62 -3.86 28.18
C ALA A 30 11.63 -4.64 26.85
N GLN A 31 10.97 -5.80 26.76
CA GLN A 31 10.83 -6.61 25.54
C GLN A 31 9.93 -5.90 24.51
N ILE A 32 8.81 -5.30 24.96
CA ILE A 32 7.91 -4.50 24.11
C ILE A 32 8.64 -3.28 23.53
N LYS A 33 9.41 -2.55 24.35
CA LYS A 33 10.24 -1.42 23.89
C LYS A 33 11.34 -1.89 22.93
N ARG A 34 11.94 -3.07 23.14
CA ARG A 34 12.96 -3.66 22.26
C ARG A 34 12.39 -3.94 20.86
N GLN A 35 11.15 -4.43 20.78
CA GLN A 35 10.46 -4.68 19.51
C GLN A 35 9.98 -3.39 18.82
N ARG A 36 9.42 -2.42 19.56
CA ARG A 36 9.05 -1.09 19.02
C ARG A 36 10.27 -0.28 18.57
N LYS A 37 11.44 -0.45 19.21
CA LYS A 37 12.69 0.22 18.82
C LYS A 37 13.31 -0.39 17.55
N LYS A 38 13.14 -1.70 17.31
CA LYS A 38 13.46 -2.34 16.02
C LYS A 38 12.57 -1.79 14.89
N ASN A 39 11.29 -1.54 15.17
CA ASN A 39 10.35 -0.92 14.22
C ASN A 39 10.44 0.62 14.12
N LYS A 40 11.35 1.25 14.88
CA LYS A 40 11.68 2.69 14.82
C LYS A 40 13.05 2.95 14.19
N LYS A 41 13.61 2.01 13.43
CA LYS A 41 14.69 2.35 12.49
C LYS A 41 14.06 3.14 11.35
N GLY A 42 14.51 4.38 11.19
CA GLY A 42 13.89 5.42 10.38
C GLY A 42 13.31 4.89 9.09
N LYS A 43 11.99 4.99 8.94
CA LYS A 43 11.36 4.90 7.63
C LYS A 43 11.61 6.25 6.95
N GLY A 44 12.86 6.51 6.57
CA GLY A 44 13.08 7.23 5.33
C GLY A 44 12.42 6.34 4.29
N LYS A 45 11.14 6.59 4.02
CA LYS A 45 10.50 5.97 2.87
C LYS A 45 11.29 6.58 1.72
N ASP A 46 12.14 5.81 1.05
CA ASP A 46 12.60 6.20 -0.26
C ASP A 46 11.34 6.33 -1.12
N ILE A 47 10.86 7.56 -1.25
CA ILE A 47 9.67 7.87 -2.02
C ILE A 47 10.11 7.90 -3.48
N CYS A 48 10.03 6.74 -4.13
CA CYS A 48 10.34 6.61 -5.55
C CYS A 48 9.25 7.27 -6.39
N VAL A 49 9.66 8.13 -7.32
CA VAL A 49 8.76 8.72 -8.31
C VAL A 49 8.45 7.69 -9.38
N CYS A 50 7.19 7.60 -9.75
CA CYS A 50 6.74 6.68 -10.78
C CYS A 50 5.65 7.33 -11.64
N PHE A 51 5.40 6.77 -12.82
CA PHE A 51 4.44 7.28 -13.78
C PHE A 51 3.39 6.22 -14.06
N THR A 52 2.14 6.56 -13.81
CA THR A 52 1.01 5.67 -14.08
C THR A 52 0.46 5.94 -15.48
N HIS A 53 0.25 4.88 -16.26
CA HIS A 53 -0.34 4.99 -17.59
C HIS A 53 -1.84 5.33 -17.50
N VAL A 54 -2.30 6.30 -18.29
CA VAL A 54 -3.71 6.69 -18.37
C VAL A 54 -4.35 6.01 -19.59
N PRO A 55 -5.40 5.19 -19.40
CA PRO A 55 -6.11 4.56 -20.51
C PRO A 55 -6.63 5.59 -21.52
N GLN A 56 -6.62 5.24 -22.80
CA GLN A 56 -7.08 6.12 -23.90
C GLN A 56 -8.51 6.61 -23.75
N VAL A 57 -9.38 5.81 -23.14
CA VAL A 57 -10.77 6.18 -22.85
C VAL A 57 -10.87 7.41 -21.92
N LYS A 58 -9.83 7.67 -21.12
CA LYS A 58 -9.78 8.75 -20.13
C LYS A 58 -8.94 9.95 -20.57
N HIS A 59 -8.42 9.95 -21.80
CA HIS A 59 -7.59 11.05 -22.31
C HIS A 59 -8.05 11.50 -23.70
N ASP A 60 -8.13 12.81 -23.92
CA ASP A 60 -8.27 13.39 -25.26
C ASP A 60 -6.93 13.33 -26.00
N LYS A 61 -6.96 13.60 -27.31
CA LYS A 61 -5.78 13.48 -28.19
C LYS A 61 -4.59 14.35 -27.76
N LEU A 62 -4.85 15.45 -27.05
CA LEU A 62 -3.83 16.40 -26.56
C LEU A 62 -3.46 16.20 -25.09
N ASP A 63 -4.12 15.28 -24.38
CA ASP A 63 -3.85 15.03 -22.97
C ASP A 63 -2.58 14.21 -22.76
N LYS A 64 -2.01 14.36 -21.56
CA LYS A 64 -0.81 13.60 -21.16
C LYS A 64 -1.16 12.13 -20.98
N LYS A 65 -0.33 11.25 -21.54
CA LYS A 65 -0.50 9.79 -21.47
C LYS A 65 -0.12 9.17 -20.13
N THR A 66 0.63 9.91 -19.31
CA THR A 66 1.15 9.45 -18.03
C THR A 66 0.93 10.49 -16.94
N ILE A 67 0.64 10.00 -15.73
CA ILE A 67 0.45 10.82 -14.53
C ILE A 67 1.61 10.55 -13.57
N PRO A 68 2.31 11.59 -13.07
CA PRO A 68 3.32 11.41 -12.03
C PRO A 68 2.63 11.00 -10.72
N SER A 69 3.20 9.98 -10.10
CA SER A 69 2.67 9.27 -8.95
C SER A 69 3.82 8.84 -8.03
N ILE A 70 3.47 8.48 -6.80
CA ILE A 70 4.41 8.04 -5.79
C ILE A 70 4.23 6.54 -5.56
N PHE A 71 5.32 5.78 -5.63
CA PHE A 71 5.28 4.37 -5.27
C PHE A 71 5.11 4.20 -3.77
N MET A 72 4.12 3.39 -3.35
CA MET A 72 3.82 3.18 -1.94
C MET A 72 3.99 1.72 -1.49
N GLY A 73 3.99 0.76 -2.42
CA GLY A 73 4.25 -0.64 -2.11
C GLY A 73 3.53 -1.62 -3.04
N TYR A 74 3.44 -2.86 -2.60
CA TYR A 74 2.82 -3.95 -3.36
C TYR A 74 1.43 -4.29 -2.79
N ASN A 75 0.53 -4.74 -3.66
CA ASN A 75 -0.70 -5.43 -3.28
C ASN A 75 -0.47 -6.94 -3.36
N LEU A 76 -0.68 -7.63 -2.23
CA LEU A 76 -0.47 -9.08 -2.09
C LEU A 76 -1.46 -9.91 -2.90
N VAL A 77 -2.70 -9.43 -3.06
CA VAL A 77 -3.78 -10.18 -3.73
C VAL A 77 -3.67 -10.04 -5.24
N SER A 78 -3.55 -8.81 -5.74
CA SER A 78 -3.61 -8.53 -7.18
C SER A 78 -2.25 -8.60 -7.90
N LYS A 79 -1.15 -8.84 -7.17
CA LYS A 79 0.23 -8.76 -7.69
C LYS A 79 0.45 -7.48 -8.49
N ALA A 80 0.00 -6.36 -7.94
CA ALA A 80 0.05 -5.04 -8.56
C ALA A 80 0.67 -4.03 -7.60
N TYR A 81 1.05 -2.87 -8.12
CA TYR A 81 1.66 -1.81 -7.33
C TYR A 81 0.59 -0.89 -6.74
N LYS A 82 0.81 -0.45 -5.50
CA LYS A 82 0.06 0.61 -4.84
C LYS A 82 0.77 1.93 -5.14
N VAL A 83 0.04 2.83 -5.76
CA VAL A 83 0.54 4.11 -6.25
C VAL A 83 -0.33 5.23 -5.69
N TYR A 84 0.29 6.30 -5.22
CA TYR A 84 -0.41 7.47 -4.70
C TYR A 84 -0.33 8.62 -5.69
N HIS A 85 -1.47 9.20 -6.02
CA HIS A 85 -1.56 10.38 -6.88
C HIS A 85 -1.70 11.63 -6.01
N PRO A 86 -0.65 12.45 -5.86
CA PRO A 86 -0.71 13.64 -4.99
C PRO A 86 -1.71 14.69 -5.49
N GLN A 87 -1.91 14.77 -6.81
CA GLN A 87 -2.87 15.70 -7.43
C GLN A 87 -4.32 15.43 -7.03
N ASN A 88 -4.67 14.14 -6.87
CA ASN A 88 -6.04 13.72 -6.61
C ASN A 88 -6.26 13.27 -5.16
N GLY A 89 -5.18 13.13 -4.38
CA GLY A 89 -5.20 12.54 -3.04
C GLY A 89 -5.64 11.08 -3.01
N LYS A 90 -5.59 10.37 -4.15
CA LYS A 90 -6.12 9.01 -4.31
C LYS A 90 -5.01 7.97 -4.41
N MET A 91 -5.25 6.79 -3.83
CA MET A 91 -4.41 5.62 -4.01
C MET A 91 -5.02 4.69 -5.06
N THR A 92 -4.22 4.32 -6.05
CA THR A 92 -4.62 3.41 -7.12
C THR A 92 -3.78 2.14 -7.04
N ILE A 93 -4.38 1.01 -7.40
CA ILE A 93 -3.68 -0.27 -7.57
C ILE A 93 -3.58 -0.55 -9.06
N THR A 94 -2.38 -0.62 -9.61
CA THR A 94 -2.16 -0.85 -11.04
C THR A 94 -0.85 -1.60 -11.30
N LYS A 95 -0.80 -2.33 -12.41
CA LYS A 95 0.41 -3.02 -12.89
C LYS A 95 1.20 -2.14 -13.88
N ASP A 96 0.51 -1.25 -14.58
CA ASP A 96 1.07 -0.39 -15.62
C ASP A 96 1.70 0.87 -15.01
N VAL A 97 2.88 0.69 -14.42
CA VAL A 97 3.66 1.72 -13.75
C VAL A 97 5.08 1.74 -14.29
N TYR A 98 5.59 2.91 -14.64
CA TYR A 98 6.98 3.13 -15.01
C TYR A 98 7.72 3.79 -13.84
N PHE A 99 8.81 3.19 -13.38
CA PHE A 99 9.58 3.68 -12.24
C PHE A 99 10.73 4.58 -12.68
N ASN A 100 10.91 5.69 -11.98
CA ASN A 100 12.07 6.55 -12.11
C ASN A 100 12.90 6.46 -10.82
N GLU A 101 13.87 5.55 -10.82
CA GLU A 101 14.68 5.26 -9.63
C GLU A 101 15.69 6.35 -9.32
N ASP A 102 16.07 7.16 -10.31
CA ASP A 102 17.01 8.28 -10.17
C ASP A 102 16.37 9.51 -9.49
N GLN A 103 15.04 9.55 -9.41
CA GLN A 103 14.30 10.69 -8.90
C GLN A 103 13.57 10.35 -7.60
N GLN A 104 13.92 11.08 -6.55
CA GLN A 104 13.21 11.05 -5.28
C GLN A 104 12.12 12.13 -5.27
N TRP A 105 11.00 11.84 -4.63
CA TRP A 105 9.95 12.84 -4.43
C TRP A 105 10.41 13.86 -3.37
N ASP A 106 10.45 15.14 -3.73
CA ASP A 106 10.82 16.29 -2.87
C ASP A 106 9.63 16.76 -2.00
#